data_AF-A0A2E4PIZ7-F1
#
_entry.id   AF-A0A2E4PIZ7-F1
#
_cell.length_a   1.000
_cell.length_b   1.000
_cell.length_c   1.000
_cell.angle_alpha   90.00
_cell.angle_beta   90.00
_cell.angle_gamma   90.00
#
_symmetry.space_group_name_H-M   'P 1'
#
loop_
_entity.id
_entity.type
_entity.pdbx_description
1 polymer ?
#
loop_
_entity_poly.entity_id
_entity_poly.type
_entity_poly.pdbx_seq_one_letter_code
_entity_poly.pdbx_strand_id
1 'polypeptide(L)'
;MSKETDVTSNRLLIQRISDILLGKKEKKSLKEALKADSLLEIYDETKKDLKINVEAFKNIHRKFFDPLEYYLESFNIKIEEFTSQLRFYYNYETDTFCYFVFSEELSVIDNEMLKIKSSIEYLNFDKKINFKNIAIFVPAKMELNYSYLDKYDFLKDYKLNIVDIQDFEDLLTLLELYRLHFEYQPKLKPIIENYTNSSL
;
A
#
# COMPACT_ATOMS: atom_id res chain seq x y z
N MET A 1 3.47 -3.27 -36.73
CA MET A 1 3.72 -3.82 -35.37
C MET A 1 3.86 -2.59 -34.47
N SER A 2 2.97 -2.28 -33.53
CA SER A 2 2.41 -3.08 -32.44
C SER A 2 0.99 -2.58 -32.12
N LYS A 3 -0.01 -3.47 -32.18
CA LYS A 3 -1.41 -3.21 -31.76
C LYS A 3 -1.83 -4.06 -30.56
N GLU A 4 -0.92 -4.86 -30.01
CA GLU A 4 -1.23 -5.87 -28.99
C GLU A 4 -1.01 -5.40 -27.54
N THR A 5 -0.27 -4.31 -27.31
CA THR A 5 0.00 -3.79 -25.96
C THR A 5 -1.14 -2.97 -25.36
N ASP A 6 -2.00 -2.37 -26.18
CA ASP A 6 -3.06 -1.45 -25.75
C ASP A 6 -4.34 -2.19 -25.28
N VAL A 7 -4.60 -3.38 -25.83
CA VAL A 7 -5.79 -4.18 -25.50
C VAL A 7 -5.69 -4.80 -24.11
N THR A 8 -4.47 -5.19 -23.69
CA THR A 8 -4.22 -5.81 -22.39
C THR A 8 -4.35 -4.82 -21.24
N SER A 9 -3.87 -3.59 -21.42
CA SER A 9 -3.98 -2.50 -20.43
C SER A 9 -5.44 -2.07 -20.24
N ASN A 10 -6.18 -1.90 -21.33
CA ASN A 10 -7.61 -1.58 -21.29
C ASN A 10 -8.45 -2.70 -20.66
N ARG A 11 -8.11 -3.97 -20.92
CA ARG A 11 -8.78 -5.11 -20.27
C ARG A 11 -8.55 -5.13 -18.77
N LEU A 12 -7.33 -4.83 -18.30
CA LEU A 12 -7.01 -4.75 -16.87
C LEU A 12 -7.75 -3.59 -16.19
N LEU A 13 -7.83 -2.44 -16.86
CA LEU A 13 -8.60 -1.28 -16.40
C LEU A 13 -10.10 -1.59 -16.33
N ILE A 14 -10.66 -2.25 -17.35
CA ILE A 14 -12.07 -2.65 -17.37
C ILE A 14 -12.38 -3.70 -16.28
N GLN A 15 -11.46 -4.62 -16.00
CA GLN A 15 -11.58 -5.57 -14.89
C GLN A 15 -11.57 -4.84 -13.55
N ARG A 16 -10.59 -3.95 -13.30
CA ARG A 16 -10.53 -3.15 -12.07
C ARG A 16 -11.78 -2.27 -11.89
N ILE A 17 -12.27 -1.63 -12.94
CA ILE A 17 -13.52 -0.84 -12.91
C ILE A 17 -14.73 -1.73 -12.61
N SER A 18 -14.79 -2.93 -13.21
CA SER A 18 -15.86 -3.89 -12.95
C SER A 18 -15.82 -4.41 -11.51
N ASP A 19 -14.63 -4.66 -10.97
CA ASP A 19 -14.42 -5.10 -9.59
C ASP A 19 -14.80 -4.00 -8.58
N ILE A 20 -14.50 -2.73 -8.88
CA ILE A 20 -14.93 -1.56 -8.09
C ILE A 20 -16.47 -1.42 -8.12
N LEU A 21 -17.09 -1.53 -9.29
CA LEU A 21 -18.54 -1.39 -9.46
C LEU A 21 -19.33 -2.55 -8.84
N LEU A 22 -18.78 -3.77 -8.91
CA LEU A 22 -19.35 -4.98 -8.29
C LEU A 22 -18.98 -5.11 -6.80
N GLY A 23 -18.01 -4.31 -6.33
CA GLY A 23 -17.47 -4.25 -4.97
C GLY A 23 -18.36 -3.57 -3.93
N LYS A 24 -19.59 -3.16 -4.27
CA LYS A 24 -20.65 -2.83 -3.27
C LYS A 24 -21.19 -4.07 -2.54
N LYS A 25 -20.37 -5.10 -2.36
CA LYS A 25 -20.63 -6.19 -1.40
C LYS A 25 -20.12 -5.72 -0.05
N GLU A 26 -20.92 -5.92 1.00
CA GLU A 26 -20.51 -5.64 2.38
C GLU A 26 -19.08 -6.16 2.62
N LYS A 27 -18.19 -5.25 2.99
CA LYS A 27 -16.78 -5.55 3.22
C LYS A 27 -16.71 -6.50 4.41
N LYS A 28 -16.51 -7.79 4.15
CA LYS A 28 -16.29 -8.79 5.21
C LYS A 28 -15.12 -8.33 6.06
N SER A 29 -15.24 -8.47 7.37
CA SER A 29 -14.11 -8.20 8.27
C SER A 29 -12.92 -9.09 7.89
N LEU A 30 -11.69 -8.62 8.17
CA LEU A 30 -10.48 -9.41 7.91
C LEU A 30 -10.58 -10.82 8.49
N LYS A 31 -11.09 -10.93 9.72
CA LYS A 31 -11.31 -12.22 10.40
C LYS A 31 -12.28 -13.14 9.67
N GLU A 32 -13.37 -12.60 9.12
CA GLU A 32 -14.33 -13.39 8.34
C GLU A 32 -13.74 -13.84 7.00
N ALA A 33 -12.96 -12.97 6.34
CA ALA A 33 -12.26 -13.31 5.11
C ALA A 33 -11.26 -14.45 5.33
N LEU A 34 -10.40 -14.34 6.36
CA LEU A 34 -9.44 -15.38 6.73
C LEU A 34 -10.12 -16.69 7.11
N LYS A 35 -11.25 -16.65 7.84
CA LYS A 35 -12.02 -17.86 8.18
C LYS A 35 -12.61 -18.55 6.97
N ALA A 36 -13.13 -17.79 6.01
CA ALA A 36 -13.76 -18.34 4.80
C ALA A 36 -12.78 -19.19 3.99
N ASP A 37 -11.49 -18.84 4.01
CA ASP A 37 -10.43 -19.51 3.27
C ASP A 37 -9.58 -20.48 4.11
N SER A 38 -9.95 -20.69 5.39
CA SER A 38 -9.23 -21.50 6.39
C SER A 38 -7.79 -21.02 6.67
N LEU A 39 -7.58 -19.70 6.66
CA LEU A 39 -6.28 -19.05 6.86
C LEU A 39 -6.13 -18.39 8.24
N LEU A 40 -7.18 -18.38 9.07
CA LEU A 40 -7.14 -17.65 10.35
C LEU A 40 -6.08 -18.19 11.32
N GLU A 41 -5.93 -19.50 11.42
CA GLU A 41 -4.97 -20.11 12.36
C GLU A 41 -3.52 -19.76 11.99
N ILE A 42 -3.14 -19.96 10.73
CA ILE A 42 -1.80 -19.62 10.24
C ILE A 42 -1.53 -18.11 10.28
N TYR A 43 -2.56 -17.28 10.12
CA TYR A 43 -2.48 -15.84 10.28
C TYR A 43 -2.17 -15.47 11.73
N ASP A 44 -2.92 -16.02 12.70
CA ASP A 44 -2.72 -15.75 14.12
C ASP A 44 -1.34 -16.22 14.58
N GLU A 45 -0.86 -17.36 14.07
CA GLU A 45 0.50 -17.86 14.31
C GLU A 45 1.56 -16.91 13.76
N THR A 46 1.41 -16.45 12.51
CA THR A 46 2.34 -15.51 11.88
C THR A 46 2.34 -14.17 12.62
N LYS A 47 1.17 -13.66 13.01
CA LYS A 47 1.05 -12.41 13.80
C LYS A 47 1.77 -12.54 15.14
N LYS A 48 1.63 -13.70 15.79
CA LYS A 48 2.29 -14.00 17.06
C LYS A 48 3.81 -14.07 16.90
N ASP A 49 4.31 -14.72 15.84
CA ASP A 49 5.73 -14.81 15.54
C ASP A 49 6.35 -13.43 15.29
N LEU A 50 5.71 -12.62 14.44
CA LEU A 50 6.11 -11.24 14.17
C LEU A 50 6.18 -10.39 15.44
N LYS A 51 5.23 -10.60 16.36
CA LYS A 51 5.17 -9.86 17.63
C LYS A 51 6.25 -10.30 18.62
N ILE A 52 6.40 -11.60 18.84
CA ILE A 52 7.17 -12.15 19.95
C ILE A 52 8.62 -12.42 19.56
N ASN A 53 8.84 -13.00 18.39
CA ASN A 53 10.17 -13.49 17.99
C ASN A 53 10.95 -12.47 17.16
N VAL A 54 10.24 -11.68 16.35
CA VAL A 54 10.87 -10.72 15.42
C VAL A 54 10.80 -9.27 15.93
N GLU A 55 9.99 -9.00 16.96
CA GLU A 55 9.64 -7.64 17.42
C GLU A 55 9.26 -6.69 16.27
N ALA A 56 8.64 -7.23 15.22
CA ALA A 56 8.45 -6.54 13.94
C ALA A 56 7.58 -5.29 14.09
N PHE A 57 6.56 -5.34 14.96
CA PHE A 57 5.63 -4.22 15.16
C PHE A 57 6.27 -3.01 15.84
N LYS A 58 7.28 -3.19 16.72
CA LYS A 58 8.05 -2.08 17.29
C LYS A 58 8.84 -1.32 16.23
N ASN A 59 9.23 -2.01 15.15
CA ASN A 59 10.02 -1.46 14.05
C ASN A 59 9.27 -1.58 12.71
N ILE A 60 7.95 -1.41 12.73
CA ILE A 60 7.08 -1.69 11.58
C ILE A 60 7.51 -0.91 10.34
N HIS A 61 7.87 0.36 10.51
CA HIS A 61 8.36 1.21 9.42
C HIS A 61 9.59 0.66 8.68
N ARG A 62 10.36 -0.24 9.31
CA ARG A 62 11.48 -0.93 8.66
C ARG A 62 11.09 -2.27 8.09
N LYS A 63 10.32 -3.05 8.85
CA LYS A 63 9.96 -4.43 8.51
C LYS A 63 8.84 -4.54 7.47
N PHE A 64 8.10 -3.47 7.26
CA PHE A 64 6.96 -3.44 6.33
C PHE A 64 7.36 -3.55 4.86
N PHE A 65 8.55 -3.04 4.52
CA PHE A 65 8.93 -2.86 3.12
C PHE A 65 9.30 -4.19 2.46
N ASP A 66 10.18 -5.02 3.03
CA ASP A 66 10.60 -6.27 2.36
C ASP A 66 9.40 -7.18 1.94
N PRO A 67 8.37 -7.38 2.78
CA PRO A 67 7.17 -8.15 2.38
C PRO A 67 6.29 -7.44 1.36
N LEU A 68 6.22 -6.10 1.43
CA LEU A 68 5.51 -5.30 0.44
C LEU A 68 6.21 -5.38 -0.93
N GLU A 69 7.54 -5.32 -0.98
CA GLU A 69 8.31 -5.45 -2.22
C GLU A 69 7.96 -6.76 -2.92
N TYR A 70 8.07 -7.86 -2.18
CA TYR A 70 7.75 -9.20 -2.68
C TYR A 70 6.32 -9.29 -3.21
N TYR A 71 5.35 -8.71 -2.48
CA TYR A 71 3.96 -8.68 -2.91
C TYR A 71 3.78 -7.92 -4.23
N LEU A 72 4.37 -6.73 -4.35
CA LEU A 72 4.27 -5.88 -5.54
C LEU A 72 5.00 -6.50 -6.75
N GLU A 73 6.18 -7.07 -6.54
CA GLU A 73 6.93 -7.80 -7.57
C GLU A 73 6.13 -8.98 -8.15
N SER A 74 5.28 -9.62 -7.34
CA SER A 74 4.42 -10.71 -7.81
C SER A 74 3.37 -10.26 -8.86
N PHE A 75 3.16 -8.95 -9.01
CA PHE A 75 2.34 -8.35 -10.06
C PHE A 75 3.14 -7.79 -11.24
N ASN A 76 4.46 -7.99 -11.26
CA ASN A 76 5.40 -7.35 -12.19
C ASN A 76 5.37 -5.81 -12.11
N ILE A 77 4.94 -5.25 -10.98
CA ILE A 77 5.00 -3.80 -10.78
C ILE A 77 6.47 -3.42 -10.73
N LYS A 78 6.91 -2.58 -11.66
CA LYS A 78 8.25 -2.02 -11.62
C LYS A 78 8.30 -0.98 -10.49
N ILE A 79 9.22 -1.17 -9.57
CA ILE A 79 9.44 -0.28 -8.42
C ILE A 79 10.89 0.23 -8.47
N GLU A 80 11.08 1.53 -8.22
CA GLU A 80 12.40 2.10 -7.92
C GLU A 80 12.35 2.84 -6.58
N GLU A 81 13.53 2.97 -5.95
CA GLU A 81 13.73 3.66 -4.65
C GLU A 81 12.92 3.05 -3.50
N PHE A 82 12.76 1.72 -3.52
CA PHE A 82 12.10 0.97 -2.46
C PHE A 82 13.04 0.78 -1.27
N THR A 83 13.02 1.71 -0.31
CA THR A 83 13.82 1.55 0.91
C THR A 83 13.00 1.82 2.16
N SER A 84 13.21 0.95 3.16
CA SER A 84 12.68 1.10 4.52
C SER A 84 13.07 2.43 5.20
N GLN A 85 14.15 3.07 4.74
CA GLN A 85 14.59 4.37 5.24
C GLN A 85 13.71 5.51 4.71
N LEU A 86 13.35 5.43 3.43
CA LEU A 86 12.62 6.48 2.74
C LEU A 86 11.10 6.39 2.95
N ARG A 87 10.60 5.20 3.30
CA ARG A 87 9.17 4.90 3.55
C ARG A 87 8.26 5.25 2.38
N PHE A 88 8.82 5.27 1.17
CA PHE A 88 8.08 5.48 -0.06
C PHE A 88 8.55 4.49 -1.11
N TYR A 89 7.74 4.38 -2.16
CA TYR A 89 8.17 3.84 -3.43
C TYR A 89 7.49 4.58 -4.57
N TYR A 90 8.02 4.45 -5.78
CA TYR A 90 7.39 4.98 -6.98
C TYR A 90 6.86 3.84 -7.84
N ASN A 91 5.57 3.88 -8.15
CA ASN A 91 4.90 2.93 -9.03
C ASN A 91 4.92 3.45 -10.48
N TYR A 92 5.68 2.79 -11.36
CA TYR A 92 5.77 3.17 -12.77
C TYR A 92 4.50 2.89 -13.57
N GLU A 93 3.70 1.89 -13.19
CA GLU A 93 2.51 1.51 -13.94
C GLU A 93 1.39 2.54 -13.78
N THR A 94 1.27 3.10 -12.58
CA THR A 94 0.24 4.08 -12.25
C THR A 94 0.76 5.51 -12.16
N ASP A 95 2.05 5.74 -12.44
CA ASP A 95 2.70 7.05 -12.31
C ASP A 95 2.40 7.68 -10.93
N THR A 96 2.63 6.91 -9.86
CA THR A 96 2.21 7.26 -8.50
C THR A 96 3.36 7.21 -7.51
N PHE A 97 3.57 8.31 -6.79
CA PHE A 97 4.41 8.34 -5.60
C PHE A 97 3.61 7.84 -4.39
N CYS A 98 4.06 6.75 -3.79
CA CYS A 98 3.39 6.07 -2.68
C CYS A 98 4.19 6.26 -1.39
N TYR A 99 3.64 6.94 -0.38
CA TYR A 99 4.32 7.21 0.89
C TYR A 99 3.53 6.64 2.08
N PHE A 100 4.24 6.06 3.05
CA PHE A 100 3.64 5.40 4.22
C PHE A 100 3.90 6.16 5.52
N VAL A 101 2.82 6.51 6.21
CA VAL A 101 2.83 7.06 7.57
C VAL A 101 2.37 5.96 8.52
N PHE A 102 3.20 5.59 9.49
CA PHE A 102 2.90 4.51 10.46
C PHE A 102 2.39 5.03 11.81
N SER A 103 2.44 6.35 12.04
CA SER A 103 1.95 6.94 13.30
C SER A 103 0.43 7.14 13.24
N GLU A 104 -0.26 6.85 14.34
CA GLU A 104 -1.69 7.15 14.50
C GLU A 104 -1.94 8.63 14.87
N GLU A 105 -0.90 9.37 15.28
CA GLU A 105 -1.05 10.76 15.78
C GLU A 105 -1.07 11.79 14.65
N LEU A 106 -2.18 12.52 14.49
CA LEU A 106 -2.30 13.59 13.49
C LEU A 106 -1.23 14.69 13.64
N SER A 107 -0.72 14.91 14.85
CA SER A 107 0.33 15.89 15.17
C SER A 107 1.62 15.70 14.37
N VAL A 108 1.91 14.48 13.91
CA VAL A 108 3.14 14.19 13.16
C VAL A 108 3.06 14.59 11.68
N ILE A 109 1.85 14.89 11.16
CA ILE A 109 1.64 15.10 9.72
C ILE A 109 2.44 16.28 9.18
N ASP A 110 2.60 17.35 9.94
CA ASP A 110 3.45 18.48 9.53
C ASP A 110 4.88 18.04 9.22
N ASN A 111 5.45 17.17 10.08
CA ASN A 111 6.79 16.61 9.86
C ASN A 111 6.82 15.60 8.71
N GLU A 112 5.76 14.79 8.54
CA GLU A 112 5.67 13.83 7.45
C GLU A 112 5.52 14.53 6.09
N MET A 113 4.79 15.65 5.99
CA MET A 113 4.70 16.44 4.77
C MET A 113 6.03 17.06 4.34
N LEU A 114 6.87 17.47 5.29
CA LEU A 114 8.24 17.91 4.97
C LEU A 114 9.06 16.78 4.33
N LYS A 115 8.96 15.56 4.87
CA LYS A 115 9.66 14.39 4.31
C LYS A 115 9.13 14.01 2.92
N ILE A 116 7.81 14.07 2.74
CA ILE A 116 7.17 13.84 1.44
C ILE A 116 7.69 14.87 0.42
N LYS A 117 7.66 16.16 0.77
CA LYS A 117 8.20 17.21 -0.10
C LYS A 117 9.65 16.95 -0.50
N SER A 118 10.52 16.65 0.46
CA SER A 118 11.93 16.34 0.17
C SER A 118 12.10 15.10 -0.71
N SER A 119 11.26 14.08 -0.52
CA SER A 119 11.29 12.85 -1.34
C SER A 119 10.85 13.12 -2.78
N ILE A 120 9.80 13.93 -2.96
CA ILE A 120 9.34 14.39 -4.27
C ILE A 120 10.43 15.19 -4.98
N GLU A 121 11.09 16.12 -4.27
CA GLU A 121 12.19 16.92 -4.82
C GLU A 121 13.35 16.03 -5.26
N TYR A 122 13.75 15.05 -4.45
CA TYR A 122 14.77 14.05 -4.81
C TYR A 122 14.40 13.29 -6.10
N LEU A 123 13.16 12.81 -6.22
CA LEU A 123 12.72 12.09 -7.42
C LEU A 123 12.70 12.98 -8.66
N ASN A 124 12.14 14.19 -8.56
CA ASN A 124 12.02 15.12 -9.68
C ASN A 124 13.40 15.63 -10.15
N PHE A 125 14.29 16.01 -9.21
CA PHE A 125 15.54 16.68 -9.55
C PHE A 125 16.70 15.69 -9.76
N ASP A 126 16.86 14.69 -8.91
CA ASP A 126 18.02 13.80 -8.95
C ASP A 126 17.76 12.59 -9.85
N LYS A 127 16.55 12.03 -9.78
CA LYS A 127 16.17 10.85 -10.59
C LYS A 127 15.48 11.20 -11.91
N LYS A 128 15.07 12.46 -12.10
CA LYS A 128 14.32 12.92 -13.29
C LYS A 128 13.01 12.18 -13.49
N ILE A 129 12.39 11.72 -12.39
CA ILE A 129 11.09 11.05 -12.40
C ILE A 129 10.05 12.11 -12.06
N ASN A 130 9.21 12.46 -13.03
CA ASN A 130 8.09 13.38 -12.82
C ASN A 130 6.79 12.59 -12.80
N PHE A 131 5.96 12.84 -11.80
CA PHE A 131 4.67 12.17 -11.61
C PHE A 131 3.59 13.17 -11.24
N LYS A 132 2.32 12.78 -11.43
CA LYS A 132 1.17 13.61 -11.03
C LYS A 132 0.33 13.03 -9.92
N ASN A 133 0.48 11.75 -9.59
CA ASN A 133 -0.34 11.10 -8.57
C ASN A 133 0.48 10.91 -7.28
N ILE A 134 -0.13 11.24 -6.15
CA ILE A 134 0.43 11.00 -4.82
C ILE A 134 -0.57 10.15 -4.04
N ALA A 135 -0.12 9.01 -3.51
CA ALA A 135 -0.86 8.19 -2.56
C ALA A 135 -0.17 8.24 -1.20
N ILE A 136 -0.91 8.67 -0.16
CA ILE A 136 -0.42 8.72 1.22
C ILE A 136 -1.19 7.66 2.02
N PHE A 137 -0.49 6.60 2.40
CA PHE A 137 -1.02 5.52 3.20
C PHE A 137 -0.90 5.89 4.68
N VAL A 138 -2.03 5.95 5.37
CA VAL A 138 -2.10 6.36 6.78
C VAL A 138 -2.93 5.37 7.59
N PRO A 139 -2.74 5.27 8.92
CA PRO A 139 -3.61 4.46 9.75
C PRO A 139 -4.99 5.13 9.78
N ALA A 140 -6.07 4.36 9.62
CA ALA A 140 -7.44 4.90 9.59
C ALA A 140 -7.77 5.73 10.85
N LYS A 141 -7.18 5.38 12.00
CA LYS A 141 -7.35 6.11 13.27
C LYS A 141 -6.74 7.52 13.29
N MET A 142 -5.86 7.84 12.34
CA MET A 142 -5.29 9.19 12.21
C MET A 142 -6.33 10.21 11.76
N GLU A 143 -7.40 9.75 11.07
CA GLU A 143 -8.50 10.58 10.56
C GLU A 143 -8.01 11.76 9.69
N LEU A 144 -6.89 11.56 8.98
CA LEU A 144 -6.35 12.55 8.04
C LEU A 144 -7.33 12.75 6.89
N ASN A 145 -7.64 14.01 6.59
CA ASN A 145 -8.53 14.37 5.50
C ASN A 145 -7.89 15.43 4.59
N TYR A 146 -8.46 15.59 3.39
CA TYR A 146 -7.96 16.51 2.39
C TYR A 146 -7.93 17.97 2.87
N SER A 147 -8.91 18.40 3.66
CA SER A 147 -8.95 19.78 4.19
C SER A 147 -7.78 20.09 5.13
N TYR A 148 -7.26 19.09 5.85
CA TYR A 148 -6.04 19.26 6.64
C TYR A 148 -4.82 19.53 5.75
N LEU A 149 -4.79 18.95 4.54
CA LEU A 149 -3.67 19.00 3.62
C LEU A 149 -3.71 20.23 2.68
N ASP A 150 -4.84 20.93 2.58
CA ASP A 150 -4.99 22.13 1.73
C ASP A 150 -4.00 23.26 2.06
N LYS A 151 -3.48 23.27 3.30
CA LYS A 151 -2.48 24.24 3.76
C LYS A 151 -1.09 24.06 3.12
N TYR A 152 -0.81 22.92 2.47
CA TYR A 152 0.48 22.66 1.86
C TYR A 152 0.45 22.95 0.36
N ASP A 153 0.97 24.13 -0.02
CA ASP A 153 0.92 24.61 -1.41
C ASP A 153 1.53 23.64 -2.43
N PHE A 154 2.59 22.91 -2.06
CA PHE A 154 3.27 21.99 -2.98
C PHE A 154 2.39 20.81 -3.42
N LEU A 155 1.32 20.47 -2.67
CA LEU A 155 0.41 19.37 -3.02
C LEU A 155 -0.62 19.78 -4.09
N LYS A 156 -0.82 21.08 -4.34
CA LYS A 156 -1.87 21.60 -5.24
C LYS A 156 -1.72 21.15 -6.69
N ASP A 157 -0.49 20.87 -7.11
CA ASP A 157 -0.18 20.43 -8.48
C ASP A 157 -0.30 18.90 -8.67
N TYR A 158 -0.65 18.16 -7.61
CA TYR A 158 -0.76 16.70 -7.62
C TYR A 158 -2.20 16.22 -7.43
N LYS A 159 -2.51 15.08 -8.05
CA LYS A 159 -3.71 14.30 -7.76
C LYS A 159 -3.43 13.48 -6.50
N LEU A 160 -3.93 13.99 -5.39
CA LEU A 160 -3.74 13.39 -4.07
C LEU A 160 -4.80 12.33 -3.79
N ASN A 161 -4.36 11.20 -3.23
CA ASN A 161 -5.19 10.16 -2.66
C ASN A 161 -4.71 9.82 -1.24
N ILE A 162 -5.60 9.92 -0.26
CA ILE A 162 -5.35 9.41 1.09
C ILE A 162 -5.88 7.98 1.14
N VAL A 163 -5.02 7.03 1.52
CA VAL A 163 -5.36 5.62 1.63
C VAL A 163 -5.39 5.22 3.10
N ASP A 164 -6.59 5.01 3.63
CA ASP A 164 -6.79 4.54 5.00
C ASP A 164 -6.51 3.04 5.12
N ILE A 165 -5.48 2.71 5.91
CA ILE A 165 -5.16 1.36 6.31
C ILE A 165 -5.73 1.13 7.71
N GLN A 166 -6.63 0.14 7.85
CA GLN A 166 -7.28 -0.15 9.14
C GLN A 166 -6.26 -0.39 10.27
N ASP A 167 -5.30 -1.26 10.01
CA ASP A 167 -4.17 -1.57 10.89
C ASP A 167 -2.98 -2.04 10.03
N PHE A 168 -1.83 -1.39 10.22
CA PHE A 168 -0.58 -1.74 9.54
C PHE A 168 0.03 -3.05 10.06
N GLU A 169 -0.19 -3.43 11.31
CA GLU A 169 0.26 -4.73 11.84
C GLU A 169 -0.45 -5.88 11.11
N ASP A 170 -1.75 -5.72 10.86
CA ASP A 170 -2.54 -6.69 10.13
C ASP A 170 -2.09 -6.77 8.66
N LEU A 171 -1.86 -5.63 8.01
CA LEU A 171 -1.33 -5.60 6.64
C LEU A 171 0.06 -6.25 6.56
N LEU A 172 0.95 -5.93 7.50
CA LEU A 172 2.27 -6.55 7.57
C LEU A 172 2.15 -8.07 7.71
N THR A 173 1.26 -8.54 8.59
CA THR A 173 1.03 -9.96 8.81
C THR A 173 0.55 -10.64 7.52
N LEU A 174 -0.40 -10.02 6.80
CA LEU A 174 -0.87 -10.56 5.52
C LEU A 174 0.23 -10.64 4.46
N LEU A 175 1.06 -9.60 4.35
CA LEU A 175 2.17 -9.55 3.40
C LEU A 175 3.24 -10.60 3.73
N GLU A 176 3.57 -10.78 5.01
CA GLU A 176 4.50 -11.82 5.44
C GLU A 176 3.93 -13.21 5.20
N LEU A 177 2.65 -13.43 5.52
CA LEU A 177 1.98 -14.70 5.24
C LEU A 177 1.99 -15.01 3.72
N TYR A 178 1.77 -14.00 2.87
CA TYR A 178 1.85 -14.12 1.41
C TYR A 178 3.27 -14.48 0.94
N ARG A 179 4.29 -13.87 1.56
CA ARG A 179 5.69 -14.12 1.25
C ARG A 179 6.16 -15.51 1.68
N LEU A 180 5.73 -15.98 2.84
CA LEU A 180 6.16 -17.25 3.43
C LEU A 180 5.45 -18.46 2.84
N HIS A 181 4.19 -18.31 2.41
CA HIS A 181 3.34 -19.43 1.98
C HIS A 181 2.87 -19.27 0.54
N PHE A 182 3.69 -19.74 -0.40
CA PHE A 182 3.39 -19.71 -1.83
C PHE A 182 2.05 -20.40 -2.16
N GLU A 183 1.74 -21.49 -1.46
CA GLU A 183 0.51 -22.28 -1.60
C GLU A 183 -0.77 -21.50 -1.30
N TYR A 184 -0.67 -20.45 -0.47
CA TYR A 184 -1.82 -19.63 -0.06
C TYR A 184 -1.91 -18.31 -0.81
N GLN A 185 -0.93 -17.94 -1.64
CA GLN A 185 -0.94 -16.69 -2.42
C GLN A 185 -2.24 -16.46 -3.22
N PRO A 186 -2.82 -17.46 -3.92
CA PRO A 186 -4.07 -17.26 -4.66
C PRO A 186 -5.26 -16.87 -3.79
N LYS A 187 -5.26 -17.30 -2.52
CA LYS A 187 -6.30 -16.96 -1.52
C LYS A 187 -5.98 -15.67 -0.79
N LEU A 188 -4.70 -15.40 -0.51
CA LEU A 188 -4.24 -14.22 0.22
C LEU A 188 -4.31 -12.96 -0.62
N LYS A 189 -4.03 -13.04 -1.92
CA LYS A 189 -4.13 -11.90 -2.85
C LYS A 189 -5.47 -11.17 -2.75
N PRO A 190 -6.64 -11.81 -2.96
CA PRO A 190 -7.92 -11.10 -2.85
C PRO A 190 -8.21 -10.61 -1.43
N ILE A 191 -7.67 -11.24 -0.38
CA ILE A 191 -7.82 -10.75 1.00
C ILE A 191 -7.03 -9.44 1.18
N ILE A 192 -5.78 -9.39 0.70
CA ILE A 192 -4.94 -8.19 0.76
C ILE A 192 -5.55 -7.06 -0.06
N GLU A 193 -5.97 -7.34 -1.31
CA GLU A 193 -6.63 -6.36 -2.17
C GLU A 193 -7.89 -5.80 -1.51
N ASN A 194 -8.74 -6.66 -0.94
CA ASN A 194 -9.91 -6.18 -0.19
C ASN A 194 -9.51 -5.36 1.04
N TYR A 195 -8.49 -5.79 1.78
CA TYR A 195 -8.03 -5.09 2.97
C TYR A 195 -7.57 -3.66 2.65
N THR A 196 -6.81 -3.48 1.57
CA THR A 196 -6.26 -2.19 1.13
C THR A 196 -7.14 -1.44 0.12
N ASN A 197 -8.36 -1.91 -0.14
CA ASN A 197 -9.25 -1.38 -1.18
C ASN A 197 -8.58 -1.29 -2.57
N SER A 198 -7.74 -2.27 -2.90
CA SER A 198 -6.97 -2.35 -4.15
C SER A 198 -6.08 -1.12 -4.39
N SER A 199 -5.64 -0.47 -3.31
CA SER A 199 -4.80 0.73 -3.38
C SER A 199 -3.30 0.42 -3.40
N LEU A 200 -2.91 -0.84 -3.16
CA LEU A 200 -1.53 -1.32 -3.32
C LEU A 200 -1.27 -1.78 -4.76
#